data_AF-A0A9E2XXP6-F1
#
_entry.id   AF-A0A9E2XXP6-F1
#
_cell.length_a   1.000
_cell.length_b   1.000
_cell.length_c   1.000
_cell.angle_alpha   90.00
_cell.angle_beta   90.00
_cell.angle_gamma   90.00
#
_symmetry.space_group_name_H-M   'P 1'
#
loop_
_entity.id
_entity.type
_entity.pdbx_description
1 polymer ?
#
loop_
_entity_poly.entity_id
_entity_poly.type
_entity_poly.pdbx_seq_one_letter_code
_entity_poly.pdbx_strand_id
1 'polypeptide(L)'
;MRARRARAEDGGGSRKRSSGRPEQLSSLTPLRGIAALWVVVFHFCWYFPAVHPERYTGAVYKGYLAVDMFFVLSGFVITHVYKEGFARRVTGRRYREFLKARVARIYPLHITVLFLFVAAATAERAASYALRGSFEPIPLLGERSLGGFFANLVMLQGLWARELSWNDPAWSISLEFLAYLMFPLLFPVLWRAGPAAKAGVGGLLVVVLGWLAHRTGGYFNQWNGAYAILRCLPEFLAGMLLYSAYQSGVFASALATDTVFAVVVLVLIALLHLGAPDLAIIPLFPLLILAAVRNTGRSASLLNSPPLVWLGDISYSLYLLHWFVLFVTTEIARQLPTLDFAKLPLALSLTLIALLIAVSLTLATLSFRFIEVTGRRWLRRRLDVGRPAAVSRARAL
;
A
#
# COMPACT_ATOMS: atom_id res chain seq x y z
N MET A 1 42.31 -52.30 -2.17
CA MET A 1 41.82 -51.68 -3.43
C MET A 1 40.32 -52.02 -3.57
N ARG A 2 39.45 -51.08 -3.97
CA ARG A 2 38.81 -50.94 -5.32
C ARG A 2 38.15 -52.24 -5.85
N ALA A 3 36.90 -52.25 -6.34
CA ALA A 3 35.86 -51.20 -6.35
C ALA A 3 34.44 -51.74 -6.62
N ARG A 4 33.43 -50.95 -6.22
CA ARG A 4 32.08 -50.74 -6.81
C ARG A 4 31.43 -51.88 -7.63
N ARG A 5 30.28 -52.38 -7.15
CA ARG A 5 29.12 -52.66 -8.04
C ARG A 5 28.30 -51.37 -8.23
N ALA A 6 27.61 -51.24 -9.36
CA ALA A 6 26.89 -50.03 -9.74
C ALA A 6 25.60 -49.81 -8.91
N ARG A 7 25.22 -48.55 -8.71
CA ARG A 7 23.84 -48.16 -8.41
C ARG A 7 23.10 -47.95 -9.73
N ALA A 8 21.88 -48.48 -9.83
CA ALA A 8 20.93 -48.01 -10.83
C ALA A 8 20.44 -46.60 -10.47
N GLU A 9 19.96 -45.88 -11.47
CA GLU A 9 19.37 -44.55 -11.32
C GLU A 9 17.91 -44.67 -10.87
N ASP A 10 17.48 -43.81 -9.93
CA ASP A 10 16.06 -43.53 -9.71
C ASP A 10 15.90 -42.01 -9.54
N GLY A 11 15.29 -41.38 -10.55
CA GLY A 11 15.08 -39.94 -10.66
C GLY A 11 13.93 -39.39 -9.81
N GLY A 12 13.65 -40.01 -8.65
CA GLY A 12 12.54 -39.68 -7.74
C GLY A 12 12.62 -38.29 -7.09
N GLY A 13 12.40 -37.22 -7.86
CA GLY A 13 12.48 -35.81 -7.46
C GLY A 13 11.44 -35.37 -6.42
N SER A 14 11.59 -35.82 -5.18
CA SER A 14 10.64 -35.58 -4.07
C SER A 14 10.58 -34.11 -3.65
N ARG A 15 9.63 -33.36 -4.24
CA ARG A 15 9.23 -32.02 -3.77
C ARG A 15 8.51 -32.12 -2.40
N LYS A 16 9.29 -32.26 -1.33
CA LYS A 16 8.83 -32.11 0.06
C LYS A 16 8.25 -30.71 0.26
N ARG A 17 6.92 -30.57 0.22
CA ARG A 17 6.20 -29.34 0.59
C ARG A 17 6.41 -29.06 2.08
N SER A 18 7.32 -28.14 2.39
CA SER A 18 7.78 -27.87 3.76
C SER A 18 6.97 -26.77 4.46
N SER A 19 6.22 -27.19 5.49
CA SER A 19 5.48 -26.34 6.46
C SER A 19 4.27 -25.56 5.91
N GLY A 20 3.25 -25.38 6.77
CA GLY A 20 2.02 -24.63 6.46
C GLY A 20 2.20 -23.11 6.51
N ARG A 21 3.11 -22.57 5.70
CA ARG A 21 3.22 -21.13 5.41
C ARG A 21 2.85 -20.87 3.95
N PRO A 22 2.13 -19.79 3.62
CA PRO A 22 1.90 -19.42 2.22
C PRO A 22 3.22 -19.20 1.48
N GLU A 23 3.24 -19.61 0.21
CA GLU A 23 4.37 -19.44 -0.72
C GLU A 23 4.68 -17.95 -0.93
N GLN A 24 5.93 -17.53 -0.67
CA GLN A 24 6.27 -16.11 -0.69
C GLN A 24 6.32 -15.56 -2.12
N LEU A 25 5.25 -14.85 -2.52
CA LEU A 25 5.12 -14.19 -3.82
C LEU A 25 6.04 -12.96 -3.92
N SER A 26 7.34 -13.21 -4.06
CA SER A 26 8.41 -12.23 -3.81
C SER A 26 8.29 -10.97 -4.68
N SER A 27 7.95 -11.10 -5.96
CA SER A 27 7.81 -9.99 -6.92
C SER A 27 6.79 -8.91 -6.49
N LEU A 28 5.87 -9.22 -5.58
CA LEU A 28 4.90 -8.24 -5.07
C LEU A 28 5.49 -7.26 -4.05
N THR A 29 6.56 -7.63 -3.35
CA THR A 29 7.26 -6.70 -2.44
C THR A 29 7.86 -5.53 -3.22
N PRO A 30 8.69 -5.75 -4.27
CA PRO A 30 9.14 -4.71 -5.20
C PRO A 30 8.06 -3.77 -5.74
N LEU A 31 6.93 -4.31 -6.24
CA LEU A 31 5.84 -3.48 -6.79
C LEU A 31 5.26 -2.51 -5.75
N ARG A 32 5.14 -2.93 -4.48
CA ARG A 32 4.72 -2.05 -3.37
C ARG A 32 5.74 -0.93 -3.10
N GLY A 33 7.03 -1.21 -3.27
CA GLY A 33 8.10 -0.22 -3.11
C GLY A 33 8.06 0.84 -4.19
N ILE A 34 7.95 0.40 -5.45
CA ILE A 34 7.79 1.28 -6.61
C ILE A 34 6.53 2.14 -6.45
N ALA A 35 5.39 1.54 -6.05
CA ALA A 35 4.15 2.28 -5.77
C ALA A 35 4.32 3.33 -4.66
N ALA A 36 4.96 2.97 -3.55
CA ALA A 36 5.20 3.92 -2.46
C ALA A 36 6.05 5.11 -2.93
N LEU A 37 7.17 4.85 -3.62
CA LEU A 37 8.05 5.90 -4.14
C LEU A 37 7.34 6.78 -5.18
N TRP A 38 6.49 6.21 -6.03
CA TRP A 38 5.69 6.96 -7.00
C TRP A 38 4.73 7.95 -6.34
N VAL A 39 4.09 7.58 -5.22
CA VAL A 39 3.28 8.49 -4.39
C VAL A 39 4.13 9.60 -3.77
N VAL A 40 5.35 9.28 -3.29
CA VAL A 40 6.26 10.30 -2.75
C VAL A 40 6.62 11.34 -3.81
N VAL A 41 7.00 10.90 -5.01
CA VAL A 41 7.36 11.79 -6.11
C VAL A 41 6.18 12.68 -6.52
N PHE A 42 4.96 12.13 -6.61
CA PHE A 42 3.76 12.91 -6.90
C PHE A 42 3.51 14.02 -5.86
N HIS A 43 3.45 13.68 -4.56
CA HIS A 43 3.20 14.67 -3.52
C HIS A 43 4.30 15.72 -3.41
N PHE A 44 5.57 15.36 -3.64
CA PHE A 44 6.65 16.34 -3.57
C PHE A 44 6.66 17.27 -4.79
N CYS A 45 6.48 16.75 -6.01
CA CYS A 45 6.36 17.60 -7.20
C CYS A 45 5.16 18.55 -7.14
N TRP A 46 4.07 18.18 -6.47
CA TRP A 46 2.91 19.07 -6.23
C TRP A 46 3.26 20.31 -5.40
N TYR A 47 4.24 20.24 -4.50
CA TYR A 47 4.65 21.33 -3.61
C TYR A 47 5.74 22.25 -4.19
N PHE A 48 6.28 21.94 -5.38
CA PHE A 48 7.27 22.78 -6.07
C PHE A 48 6.76 23.13 -7.48
N PRO A 49 5.93 24.18 -7.64
CA PRO A 49 5.24 24.49 -8.89
C PRO A 49 6.13 24.55 -10.13
N ALA A 50 7.37 25.03 -9.99
CA ALA A 50 8.36 25.14 -11.07
C ALA A 50 8.65 23.82 -11.82
N VAL A 51 8.30 22.66 -11.25
CA VAL A 51 8.45 21.34 -11.90
C VAL A 51 7.39 21.11 -12.99
N HIS A 52 6.21 21.71 -12.89
CA HIS A 52 5.09 21.56 -13.85
C HIS A 52 4.87 20.13 -14.39
N PRO A 53 4.70 19.11 -13.53
CA PRO A 53 4.55 17.72 -13.98
C PRO A 53 3.39 17.52 -14.97
N GLU A 54 2.30 18.27 -14.82
CA GLU A 54 1.15 18.32 -15.71
C GLU A 54 1.49 18.72 -17.16
N ARG A 55 2.57 19.49 -17.35
CA ARG A 55 3.03 19.96 -18.67
C ARG A 55 4.00 19.00 -19.34
N TYR A 56 4.79 18.26 -18.56
CA TYR A 56 5.91 17.45 -19.09
C TYR A 56 5.66 15.95 -19.08
N THR A 57 4.92 15.42 -18.10
CA THR A 57 4.60 13.98 -18.05
C THR A 57 3.44 13.67 -17.11
N GLY A 58 2.34 13.15 -17.68
CA GLY A 58 1.22 12.66 -16.89
C GLY A 58 1.60 11.53 -15.92
N ALA A 59 2.77 10.88 -16.09
CA ALA A 59 3.25 9.84 -15.18
C ALA A 59 3.64 10.36 -13.79
N VAL A 60 4.08 11.62 -13.66
CA VAL A 60 4.25 12.22 -12.31
C VAL A 60 2.91 12.73 -11.80
N TYR A 61 2.17 13.46 -12.63
CA TYR A 61 0.89 14.07 -12.26
C TYR A 61 -0.18 13.06 -11.81
N LYS A 62 -0.22 11.87 -12.43
CA LYS A 62 -1.13 10.77 -12.08
C LYS A 62 -0.61 9.82 -11.00
N GLY A 63 0.42 10.19 -10.24
CA GLY A 63 0.96 9.33 -9.17
C GLY A 63 -0.01 9.03 -8.02
N TYR A 64 -1.12 9.76 -7.93
CA TYR A 64 -2.26 9.37 -7.09
C TYR A 64 -2.87 8.00 -7.47
N LEU A 65 -2.67 7.53 -8.72
CA LEU A 65 -3.14 6.21 -9.20
C LEU A 65 -2.35 5.02 -8.63
N ALA A 66 -1.21 5.26 -7.98
CA ALA A 66 -0.48 4.22 -7.26
C ALA A 66 -1.29 3.64 -6.07
N VAL A 67 -2.25 4.41 -5.53
CA VAL A 67 -3.14 3.98 -4.44
C VAL A 67 -4.09 2.87 -4.91
N ASP A 68 -4.56 2.96 -6.14
CA ASP A 68 -5.46 2.00 -6.79
C ASP A 68 -4.72 0.66 -6.98
N MET A 69 -3.45 0.71 -7.39
CA MET A 69 -2.58 -0.47 -7.39
C MET A 69 -2.38 -1.06 -5.98
N PHE A 70 -2.29 -0.23 -4.92
CA PHE A 70 -2.27 -0.74 -3.54
C PHE A 70 -3.59 -1.44 -3.15
N PHE A 71 -4.75 -0.93 -3.53
CA PHE A 71 -6.04 -1.58 -3.25
C PHE A 71 -6.14 -2.97 -3.92
N VAL A 72 -5.80 -3.08 -5.21
CA VAL A 72 -5.75 -4.37 -5.93
C VAL A 72 -4.70 -5.31 -5.31
N LEU A 73 -3.49 -4.82 -5.00
CA LEU A 73 -2.44 -5.60 -4.34
C LEU A 73 -2.89 -6.16 -2.99
N SER A 74 -3.55 -5.35 -2.17
CA SER A 74 -3.99 -5.78 -0.83
C SER A 74 -5.13 -6.80 -0.90
N GLY A 75 -6.07 -6.65 -1.83
CA GLY A 75 -7.08 -7.67 -2.14
C GLY A 75 -6.47 -9.00 -2.59
N PHE A 76 -5.46 -8.95 -3.47
CA PHE A 76 -4.76 -10.15 -3.96
C PHE A 76 -3.96 -10.85 -2.85
N VAL A 77 -3.12 -10.09 -2.12
CA VAL A 77 -2.21 -10.61 -1.09
C VAL A 77 -2.99 -11.14 0.13
N ILE A 78 -4.06 -10.47 0.55
CA ILE A 78 -4.85 -10.94 1.70
C ILE A 78 -5.60 -12.23 1.37
N THR A 79 -6.10 -12.36 0.13
CA THR A 79 -6.70 -13.59 -0.37
C THR A 79 -5.68 -14.72 -0.39
N HIS A 80 -4.49 -14.48 -0.94
CA HIS A 80 -3.38 -15.44 -0.94
C HIS A 80 -3.05 -15.96 0.47
N VAL A 81 -2.85 -15.07 1.45
CA VAL A 81 -2.42 -15.44 2.82
C VAL A 81 -3.52 -16.14 3.62
N TYR A 82 -4.80 -15.77 3.45
CA TYR A 82 -5.88 -16.22 4.35
C TYR A 82 -6.92 -17.16 3.72
N LYS A 83 -6.78 -17.55 2.44
CA LYS A 83 -7.74 -18.44 1.73
C LYS A 83 -8.11 -19.68 2.54
N GLU A 84 -7.13 -20.40 3.08
CA GLU A 84 -7.33 -21.68 3.79
C GLU A 84 -8.05 -21.47 5.13
N GLY A 85 -7.84 -20.30 5.75
CA GLY A 85 -8.49 -19.89 6.99
C GLY A 85 -9.99 -19.64 6.83
N PHE A 86 -10.45 -19.10 5.70
CA PHE A 86 -11.85 -18.69 5.53
C PHE A 86 -12.65 -19.51 4.50
N ALA A 87 -12.00 -20.24 3.58
CA ALA A 87 -12.69 -20.95 2.49
C ALA A 87 -13.71 -22.00 2.97
N ARG A 88 -13.48 -22.62 4.14
CA ARG A 88 -14.40 -23.61 4.74
C ARG A 88 -15.49 -22.96 5.60
N ARG A 89 -15.14 -22.16 6.61
CA ARG A 89 -16.11 -21.49 7.51
C ARG A 89 -15.49 -20.26 8.16
N VAL A 90 -16.24 -19.16 8.20
CA VAL A 90 -15.95 -18.00 9.06
C VAL A 90 -16.34 -18.34 10.48
N THR A 91 -15.45 -18.12 11.45
CA THR A 91 -15.77 -18.22 12.87
C THR A 91 -15.29 -16.97 13.57
N GLY A 92 -15.99 -16.53 14.62
CA GLY A 92 -15.61 -15.34 15.40
C GLY A 92 -14.17 -15.41 15.94
N ARG A 93 -13.67 -16.62 16.23
CA ARG A 93 -12.26 -16.87 16.57
C ARG A 93 -11.33 -16.50 15.41
N ARG A 94 -11.52 -17.08 14.21
CA ARG A 94 -10.66 -16.80 13.04
C ARG A 94 -10.74 -15.35 12.59
N TYR A 95 -11.93 -14.74 12.68
CA TYR A 95 -12.16 -13.32 12.43
C TYR A 95 -11.34 -12.42 13.38
N ARG A 96 -11.39 -12.70 14.70
CA ARG A 96 -10.59 -11.97 15.70
C ARG A 96 -9.09 -12.19 15.53
N GLU A 97 -8.65 -13.42 15.24
CA GLU A 97 -7.23 -13.73 14.96
C GLU A 97 -6.71 -12.99 13.71
N PHE A 98 -7.54 -12.89 12.66
CA PHE A 98 -7.28 -12.08 11.48
C PHE A 98 -7.18 -10.58 11.78
N LEU A 99 -8.18 -9.99 12.45
CA LEU A 99 -8.16 -8.55 12.76
C LEU A 99 -7.00 -8.15 13.67
N LYS A 100 -6.70 -8.95 14.71
CA LYS A 100 -5.49 -8.76 15.53
C LYS A 100 -4.21 -8.75 14.68
N ALA A 101 -4.14 -9.57 13.62
CA ALA A 101 -3.00 -9.58 12.70
C ALA A 101 -2.97 -8.34 11.76
N ARG A 102 -4.12 -7.78 11.37
CA ARG A 102 -4.21 -6.52 10.60
C ARG A 102 -3.79 -5.32 11.45
N VAL A 103 -4.38 -5.18 12.65
CA VAL A 103 -4.00 -4.17 13.64
C VAL A 103 -2.49 -4.22 13.89
N ALA A 104 -1.90 -5.41 14.06
CA ALA A 104 -0.46 -5.57 14.25
C ALA A 104 0.44 -5.31 13.01
N ARG A 105 -0.07 -5.22 11.77
CA ARG A 105 0.71 -4.64 10.63
C ARG A 105 0.68 -3.12 10.70
N ILE A 106 -0.51 -2.56 10.91
CA ILE A 106 -0.83 -1.18 10.57
C ILE A 106 -0.59 -0.22 11.75
N TYR A 107 -1.27 -0.46 12.88
CA TYR A 107 -1.37 0.51 13.98
C TYR A 107 -0.04 0.95 14.60
N PRO A 108 0.98 0.09 14.84
CA PRO A 108 2.21 0.51 15.50
C PRO A 108 2.89 1.72 14.86
N LEU A 109 2.91 1.77 13.53
CA LEU A 109 3.51 2.90 12.82
C LEU A 109 2.53 4.04 12.62
N HIS A 110 1.29 3.77 12.22
CA HIS A 110 0.28 4.82 12.02
C HIS A 110 0.09 5.69 13.26
N ILE A 111 -0.03 5.06 14.43
CA ILE A 111 -0.16 5.77 15.72
C ILE A 111 1.12 6.54 16.06
N THR A 112 2.31 5.97 15.83
CA THR A 112 3.57 6.69 16.06
C THR A 112 3.66 7.93 15.16
N VAL A 113 3.31 7.82 13.89
CA VAL A 113 3.34 8.95 12.94
C VAL A 113 2.28 10.01 13.31
N LEU A 114 1.05 9.60 13.67
CA LEU A 114 0.02 10.52 14.15
C LEU A 114 0.51 11.35 15.36
N PHE A 115 1.17 10.71 16.33
CA PHE A 115 1.77 11.42 17.46
C PHE A 115 3.03 12.24 17.09
N LEU A 116 3.77 11.88 16.04
CA LEU A 116 4.84 12.73 15.51
C LEU A 116 4.29 14.04 14.91
N PHE A 117 3.16 14.02 14.20
CA PHE A 117 2.51 15.27 13.75
C PHE A 117 2.05 16.13 14.93
N VAL A 118 1.45 15.55 15.98
CA VAL A 118 1.08 16.27 17.22
C VAL A 118 2.32 16.88 17.88
N ALA A 119 3.41 16.12 18.00
CA ALA A 119 4.66 16.61 18.59
C ALA A 119 5.29 17.72 17.76
N ALA A 120 5.33 17.59 16.43
CA ALA A 120 5.89 18.61 15.53
C ALA A 120 5.07 19.90 15.52
N ALA A 121 3.73 19.81 15.48
CA ALA A 121 2.86 20.99 15.60
C ALA A 121 3.02 21.69 16.97
N THR A 122 3.21 20.93 18.05
CA THR A 122 3.45 21.49 19.39
C THR A 122 4.83 22.15 19.49
N ALA A 123 5.87 21.53 18.93
CA ALA A 123 7.22 22.07 18.89
C ALA A 123 7.32 23.33 18.02
N GLU A 124 6.58 23.39 16.90
CA GLU A 124 6.46 24.58 16.05
C GLU A 124 5.86 25.75 16.83
N ARG A 125 4.73 25.55 17.54
CA ARG A 125 4.14 26.60 18.40
C ARG A 125 5.10 27.07 19.49
N ALA A 126 5.83 26.15 20.13
CA ALA A 126 6.82 26.47 21.16
C ALA A 126 7.99 27.29 20.60
N ALA A 127 8.49 26.95 19.41
CA ALA A 127 9.53 27.72 18.71
C ALA A 127 9.01 29.09 18.25
N SER A 128 7.79 29.16 17.68
CA SER A 128 7.11 30.41 17.32
C SER A 128 6.98 31.36 18.52
N TYR A 129 6.57 30.84 19.68
CA TYR A 129 6.51 31.62 20.92
C TYR A 129 7.91 32.09 21.38
N ALA A 130 8.91 31.21 21.41
CA ALA A 130 10.28 31.56 21.82
C ALA A 130 10.96 32.58 20.89
N LEU A 131 10.62 32.60 19.61
CA LEU A 131 11.19 33.51 18.61
C LEU A 131 10.42 34.84 18.46
N ARG A 132 9.10 34.86 18.72
CA ARG A 132 8.22 36.00 18.43
C ARG A 132 7.53 36.60 19.66
N GLY A 133 7.60 35.96 20.82
CA GLY A 133 6.93 36.36 22.07
C GLY A 133 5.41 36.15 22.10
N SER A 134 4.77 35.98 20.94
CA SER A 134 3.32 35.74 20.81
C SER A 134 2.98 34.25 20.81
N PHE A 135 2.11 33.80 21.73
CA PHE A 135 1.58 32.45 21.70
C PHE A 135 0.27 32.39 20.90
N GLU A 136 0.32 31.84 19.69
CA GLU A 136 -0.87 31.40 18.98
C GLU A 136 -1.17 29.94 19.35
N PRO A 137 -2.41 29.58 19.77
CA PRO A 137 -2.78 28.19 19.98
C PRO A 137 -2.73 27.40 18.65
N ILE A 138 -2.59 26.08 18.72
CA ILE A 138 -2.80 25.22 17.54
C ILE A 138 -4.27 25.40 17.11
N PRO A 139 -4.57 25.77 15.85
CA PRO A 139 -5.94 25.77 15.37
C PRO A 139 -6.44 24.33 15.30
N LEU A 140 -7.22 23.90 16.30
CA LEU A 140 -7.82 22.56 16.40
C LEU A 140 -9.05 22.41 15.48
N LEU A 141 -8.93 22.94 14.27
CA LEU A 141 -9.92 22.98 13.20
C LEU A 141 -9.25 22.51 11.89
N GLY A 142 -10.08 22.20 10.89
CA GLY A 142 -9.64 21.72 9.58
C GLY A 142 -8.69 20.52 9.63
N GLU A 143 -7.59 20.61 8.86
CA GLU A 143 -6.48 19.63 8.80
C GLU A 143 -5.97 19.16 10.18
N ARG A 144 -5.94 20.04 11.18
CA ARG A 144 -5.46 19.76 12.55
C ARG A 144 -6.60 19.58 13.56
N SER A 145 -7.82 19.30 13.08
CA SER A 145 -9.01 19.17 13.94
C SER A 145 -8.95 17.99 14.91
N LEU A 146 -9.57 18.15 16.09
CA LEU A 146 -9.79 17.06 17.04
C LEU A 146 -10.64 15.93 16.43
N GLY A 147 -11.64 16.28 15.60
CA GLY A 147 -12.41 15.30 14.82
C GLY A 147 -11.51 14.48 13.89
N GLY A 148 -10.62 15.13 13.15
CA GLY A 148 -9.60 14.47 12.32
C GLY A 148 -8.61 13.62 13.14
N PHE A 149 -8.23 14.05 14.34
CA PHE A 149 -7.36 13.29 15.24
C PHE A 149 -8.02 11.98 15.69
N PHE A 150 -9.26 12.06 16.20
CA PHE A 150 -9.99 10.87 16.62
C PHE A 150 -10.33 9.96 15.43
N ALA A 151 -10.69 10.51 14.27
CA ALA A 151 -10.90 9.73 13.05
C ALA A 151 -9.62 8.96 12.65
N ASN A 152 -8.45 9.60 12.68
CA ASN A 152 -7.16 8.95 12.46
C ASN A 152 -6.83 7.89 13.52
N LEU A 153 -7.14 8.15 14.80
CA LEU A 153 -6.89 7.22 15.90
C LEU A 153 -7.68 5.89 15.75
N VAL A 154 -8.89 5.94 15.18
CA VAL A 154 -9.76 4.76 15.00
C VAL A 154 -9.93 4.27 13.55
N MET A 155 -9.15 4.78 12.60
CA MET A 155 -9.20 4.41 11.17
C MET A 155 -10.55 4.71 10.48
N LEU A 156 -11.06 5.93 10.64
CA LEU A 156 -12.28 6.43 10.00
C LEU A 156 -12.07 7.67 9.12
N GLN A 157 -10.83 8.17 8.98
CA GLN A 157 -10.54 9.43 8.31
C GLN A 157 -10.97 9.45 6.83
N GLY A 158 -10.74 8.39 6.05
CA GLY A 158 -11.22 8.28 4.66
C GLY A 158 -12.74 8.07 4.52
N LEU A 159 -13.48 7.96 5.63
CA LEU A 159 -14.93 7.79 5.65
C LEU A 159 -15.65 9.06 6.11
N TRP A 160 -15.18 9.65 7.21
CA TRP A 160 -15.88 10.71 7.97
C TRP A 160 -15.10 12.01 8.13
N ALA A 161 -13.82 12.10 7.74
CA ALA A 161 -13.11 13.37 7.82
C ALA A 161 -13.62 14.35 6.75
N ARG A 162 -13.94 15.57 7.18
CA ARG A 162 -14.38 16.66 6.29
C ARG A 162 -13.24 17.18 5.40
N GLU A 163 -12.01 17.04 5.89
CA GLU A 163 -10.75 17.48 5.29
C GLU A 163 -9.71 16.35 5.44
N LEU A 164 -8.72 16.32 4.56
CA LEU A 164 -7.49 15.57 4.80
C LEU A 164 -6.89 16.09 6.12
N SER A 165 -6.53 15.19 7.03
CA SER A 165 -6.23 15.61 8.41
C SER A 165 -5.14 14.78 9.06
N TRP A 166 -4.24 15.49 9.75
CA TRP A 166 -3.00 15.04 10.40
C TRP A 166 -1.98 14.38 9.47
N ASN A 167 -2.35 13.31 8.76
CA ASN A 167 -1.49 12.66 7.77
C ASN A 167 -2.32 12.34 6.53
N ASP A 168 -2.38 13.27 5.59
CA ASP A 168 -3.22 13.24 4.40
C ASP A 168 -3.29 11.88 3.70
N PRO A 169 -2.19 11.25 3.24
CA PRO A 169 -2.25 9.95 2.55
C PRO A 169 -2.82 8.80 3.41
N ALA A 170 -2.96 8.95 4.73
CA ALA A 170 -3.54 7.93 5.59
C ALA A 170 -5.05 7.71 5.36
N TRP A 171 -5.74 8.53 4.55
CA TRP A 171 -7.12 8.23 4.11
C TRP A 171 -7.22 6.83 3.48
N SER A 172 -6.26 6.47 2.63
CA SER A 172 -6.25 5.19 1.91
C SER A 172 -6.12 4.00 2.85
N ILE A 173 -5.30 4.13 3.91
CA ILE A 173 -5.05 3.10 4.92
C ILE A 173 -6.31 2.82 5.74
N SER A 174 -7.13 3.84 6.03
CA SER A 174 -8.42 3.62 6.70
C SER A 174 -9.43 2.85 5.84
N LEU A 175 -9.42 3.07 4.53
CA LEU A 175 -10.28 2.31 3.61
C LEU A 175 -9.75 0.91 3.34
N GLU A 176 -8.41 0.71 3.28
CA GLU A 176 -7.79 -0.62 3.33
C GLU A 176 -8.19 -1.37 4.60
N PHE A 177 -8.26 -0.67 5.75
CA PHE A 177 -8.71 -1.25 7.02
C PHE A 177 -10.21 -1.61 7.00
N LEU A 178 -11.07 -0.76 6.43
CA LEU A 178 -12.49 -1.12 6.18
C LEU A 178 -12.62 -2.34 5.27
N ALA A 179 -11.87 -2.39 4.16
CA ALA A 179 -11.85 -3.54 3.26
C ALA A 179 -11.39 -4.82 3.99
N TYR A 180 -10.46 -4.72 4.94
CA TYR A 180 -10.10 -5.83 5.83
C TYR A 180 -11.22 -6.22 6.81
N LEU A 181 -12.05 -5.30 7.32
CA LEU A 181 -13.24 -5.66 8.12
C LEU A 181 -14.24 -6.49 7.30
N MET A 182 -14.42 -6.13 6.02
CA MET A 182 -15.35 -6.79 5.09
C MET A 182 -14.80 -8.11 4.52
N PHE A 183 -13.49 -8.21 4.31
CA PHE A 183 -12.85 -9.35 3.63
C PHE A 183 -13.28 -10.74 4.12
N PRO A 184 -13.30 -11.06 5.43
CA PRO A 184 -13.70 -12.39 5.90
C PRO A 184 -15.16 -12.76 5.60
N LEU A 185 -16.03 -11.78 5.34
CA LEU A 185 -17.44 -11.97 5.01
C LEU A 185 -17.64 -12.12 3.49
N LEU A 186 -16.96 -11.30 2.70
CA LEU A 186 -17.04 -11.32 1.23
C LEU A 186 -16.26 -12.48 0.61
N PHE A 187 -15.10 -12.84 1.18
CA PHE A 187 -14.22 -13.87 0.62
C PHE A 187 -14.88 -15.25 0.45
N PRO A 188 -15.58 -15.83 1.44
CA PRO A 188 -16.19 -17.16 1.28
C PRO A 188 -17.26 -17.21 0.18
N VAL A 189 -17.93 -16.09 -0.10
CA VAL A 189 -18.92 -15.97 -1.17
C VAL A 189 -18.19 -15.93 -2.53
N LEU A 190 -17.29 -14.97 -2.72
CA LEU A 190 -16.53 -14.82 -3.96
C LEU A 190 -15.64 -16.03 -4.27
N TRP A 191 -15.08 -16.68 -3.26
CA TRP A 191 -14.20 -17.85 -3.43
C TRP A 191 -14.96 -19.05 -4.02
N ARG A 192 -16.16 -19.32 -3.49
CA ARG A 192 -17.01 -20.47 -3.89
C ARG A 192 -17.86 -20.22 -5.12
N ALA A 193 -18.08 -18.96 -5.50
CA ALA A 193 -18.82 -18.60 -6.70
C ALA A 193 -18.26 -19.30 -7.95
N GLY A 194 -19.16 -19.79 -8.82
CA GLY A 194 -18.78 -20.38 -10.11
C GLY A 194 -18.19 -19.34 -11.07
N PRO A 195 -17.56 -19.76 -12.19
CA PRO A 195 -16.92 -18.83 -13.13
C PRO A 195 -17.85 -17.73 -13.66
N ALA A 196 -19.10 -18.08 -14.02
CA ALA A 196 -20.10 -17.11 -14.48
C ALA A 196 -20.46 -16.06 -13.41
N ALA A 197 -20.61 -16.47 -12.15
CA ALA A 197 -20.86 -15.54 -11.04
C ALA A 197 -19.64 -14.65 -10.75
N LYS A 198 -18.41 -15.18 -10.84
CA LYS A 198 -17.16 -14.39 -10.74
C LYS A 198 -17.03 -13.37 -11.87
N ALA A 199 -17.41 -13.74 -13.10
CA ALA A 199 -17.46 -12.83 -14.24
C ALA A 199 -18.54 -11.75 -14.07
N GLY A 200 -19.74 -12.12 -13.58
CA GLY A 200 -20.82 -11.18 -13.26
C GLY A 200 -20.43 -10.16 -12.18
N VAL A 201 -19.75 -10.60 -11.11
CA VAL A 201 -19.15 -9.66 -10.15
C VAL A 201 -18.12 -8.77 -10.85
N GLY A 202 -17.18 -9.34 -11.62
CA GLY A 202 -16.18 -8.56 -12.36
C GLY A 202 -16.78 -7.47 -13.26
N GLY A 203 -17.85 -7.78 -13.98
CA GLY A 203 -18.62 -6.82 -14.77
C GLY A 203 -19.26 -5.72 -13.91
N LEU A 204 -19.86 -6.08 -12.76
CA LEU A 204 -20.38 -5.10 -11.81
C LEU A 204 -19.28 -4.18 -11.25
N LEU A 205 -18.07 -4.69 -10.98
CA LEU A 205 -16.95 -3.84 -10.53
C LEU A 205 -16.57 -2.82 -11.62
N VAL A 206 -16.52 -3.23 -12.89
CA VAL A 206 -16.27 -2.33 -14.03
C VAL A 206 -17.39 -1.30 -14.19
N VAL A 207 -18.66 -1.68 -14.00
CA VAL A 207 -19.80 -0.74 -14.02
C VAL A 207 -19.72 0.28 -12.88
N VAL A 208 -19.33 -0.13 -11.67
CA VAL A 208 -19.17 0.79 -10.52
C VAL A 208 -18.02 1.77 -10.74
N LEU A 209 -16.86 1.30 -11.23
CA LEU A 209 -15.73 2.19 -11.53
C LEU A 209 -16.04 3.09 -12.74
N GLY A 210 -16.76 2.60 -13.75
CA GLY A 210 -17.24 3.41 -14.88
C GLY A 210 -18.26 4.48 -14.48
N TRP A 211 -19.17 4.16 -13.55
CA TRP A 211 -20.08 5.13 -12.95
C TRP A 211 -19.31 6.18 -12.15
N LEU A 212 -18.34 5.77 -11.33
CA LEU A 212 -17.48 6.69 -10.58
C LEU A 212 -16.74 7.64 -11.52
N ALA A 213 -16.10 7.10 -12.58
CA ALA A 213 -15.45 7.88 -13.62
C ALA A 213 -16.38 8.93 -14.24
N HIS A 214 -17.60 8.54 -14.61
CA HIS A 214 -18.59 9.47 -15.16
C HIS A 214 -18.99 10.55 -14.15
N ARG A 215 -19.16 10.20 -12.86
CA ARG A 215 -19.52 11.14 -11.79
C ARG A 215 -18.39 12.10 -11.39
N THR A 216 -17.13 11.77 -11.64
CA THR A 216 -15.96 12.59 -11.29
C THR A 216 -15.27 13.24 -12.49
N GLY A 217 -15.88 13.22 -13.68
CA GLY A 217 -15.28 13.75 -14.91
C GLY A 217 -14.02 13.00 -15.37
N GLY A 218 -13.86 11.75 -14.93
CA GLY A 218 -12.69 10.89 -15.21
C GLY A 218 -11.56 11.01 -14.20
N TYR A 219 -11.68 11.84 -13.15
CA TYR A 219 -10.64 12.07 -12.15
C TYR A 219 -10.82 11.18 -10.91
N PHE A 220 -9.91 10.22 -10.71
CA PHE A 220 -10.04 9.19 -9.67
C PHE A 220 -9.49 9.58 -8.29
N ASN A 221 -8.92 10.77 -8.10
CA ASN A 221 -8.31 11.17 -6.82
C ASN A 221 -9.32 11.51 -5.69
N GLN A 222 -10.35 10.68 -5.55
CA GLN A 222 -11.37 10.73 -4.50
C GLN A 222 -10.81 10.10 -3.23
N TRP A 223 -10.90 10.82 -2.10
CA TRP A 223 -10.22 10.48 -0.84
C TRP A 223 -11.15 10.37 0.39
N ASN A 224 -12.39 10.85 0.31
CA ASN A 224 -13.40 10.75 1.37
C ASN A 224 -14.72 10.08 0.93
N GLY A 225 -15.49 9.69 1.95
CA GLY A 225 -16.91 9.36 1.84
C GLY A 225 -17.25 8.26 0.83
N ALA A 226 -18.43 8.37 0.22
CA ALA A 226 -18.95 7.36 -0.69
C ALA A 226 -18.04 7.13 -1.92
N TYR A 227 -17.45 8.18 -2.49
CA TYR A 227 -16.62 8.05 -3.69
C TYR A 227 -15.30 7.33 -3.41
N ALA A 228 -14.66 7.56 -2.27
CA ALA A 228 -13.45 6.82 -1.90
C ALA A 228 -13.73 5.35 -1.55
N ILE A 229 -14.90 5.03 -0.97
CA ILE A 229 -15.36 3.63 -0.81
C ILE A 229 -15.58 2.96 -2.18
N LEU A 230 -16.22 3.67 -3.12
CA LEU A 230 -16.52 3.16 -4.47
C LEU A 230 -15.31 3.07 -5.40
N ARG A 231 -14.17 3.67 -5.02
CA ARG A 231 -12.83 3.41 -5.57
C ARG A 231 -12.21 2.18 -4.90
N CYS A 232 -11.98 2.27 -3.59
CA CYS A 232 -11.24 1.27 -2.82
C CYS A 232 -11.86 -0.14 -2.84
N LEU A 233 -13.16 -0.27 -2.56
CA LEU A 233 -13.77 -1.57 -2.37
C LEU A 233 -13.87 -2.38 -3.67
N PRO A 234 -14.29 -1.82 -4.83
CA PRO A 234 -14.27 -2.56 -6.09
C PRO A 234 -12.86 -3.02 -6.50
N GLU A 235 -11.83 -2.19 -6.35
CA GLU A 235 -10.45 -2.55 -6.71
C GLU A 235 -9.88 -3.63 -5.78
N PHE A 236 -10.17 -3.57 -4.47
CA PHE A 236 -9.85 -4.62 -3.52
C PHE A 236 -10.54 -5.94 -3.90
N LEU A 237 -11.83 -5.90 -4.28
CA LEU A 237 -12.56 -7.09 -4.76
C LEU A 237 -12.02 -7.61 -6.09
N ALA A 238 -11.57 -6.72 -7.00
CA ALA A 238 -10.87 -7.11 -8.22
C ALA A 238 -9.56 -7.84 -7.90
N GLY A 239 -8.81 -7.43 -6.87
CA GLY A 239 -7.66 -8.17 -6.35
C GLY A 239 -8.01 -9.59 -5.85
N MET A 240 -9.17 -9.76 -5.20
CA MET A 240 -9.67 -11.08 -4.75
C MET A 240 -10.06 -11.98 -5.93
N LEU A 241 -10.69 -11.42 -6.96
CA LEU A 241 -11.00 -12.12 -8.23
C LEU A 241 -9.72 -12.45 -8.99
N LEU A 242 -8.75 -11.54 -9.05
CA LEU A 242 -7.45 -11.73 -9.68
C LEU A 242 -6.66 -12.88 -9.05
N TYR A 243 -6.72 -13.04 -7.72
CA TYR A 243 -6.09 -14.19 -7.06
C TYR A 243 -6.84 -15.53 -7.33
N SER A 244 -8.13 -15.46 -7.64
CA SER A 244 -8.90 -16.61 -8.11
C SER A 244 -8.53 -16.98 -9.56
N ALA A 245 -8.39 -15.99 -10.45
CA ALA A 245 -7.88 -16.17 -11.81
C ALA A 245 -6.44 -16.72 -11.80
N TYR A 246 -5.56 -16.18 -10.96
CA TYR A 246 -4.21 -16.69 -10.75
C TYR A 246 -4.21 -18.20 -10.43
N GLN A 247 -5.02 -18.66 -9.47
CA GLN A 247 -5.09 -20.08 -9.12
C GLN A 247 -5.75 -20.97 -10.18
N SER A 248 -6.52 -20.42 -11.13
CA SER A 248 -7.10 -21.21 -12.23
C SER A 248 -6.07 -21.72 -13.25
N GLY A 249 -4.87 -21.11 -13.29
CA GLY A 249 -3.83 -21.44 -14.28
C GLY A 249 -4.08 -20.88 -15.68
N VAL A 250 -5.24 -20.26 -15.94
CA VAL A 250 -5.55 -19.63 -17.24
C VAL A 250 -4.53 -18.53 -17.55
N PHE A 251 -4.06 -18.51 -18.81
CA PHE A 251 -2.97 -17.67 -19.33
C PHE A 251 -1.61 -17.76 -18.61
N ALA A 252 -1.39 -18.73 -17.71
CA ALA A 252 -0.17 -18.78 -16.89
C ALA A 252 1.14 -18.87 -17.70
N SER A 253 1.14 -19.53 -18.85
CA SER A 253 2.30 -19.64 -19.74
C SER A 253 2.60 -18.33 -20.49
N ALA A 254 1.58 -17.68 -21.06
CA ALA A 254 1.74 -16.39 -21.76
C ALA A 254 2.27 -15.29 -20.82
N LEU A 255 1.68 -15.21 -19.62
CA LEU A 255 2.05 -14.21 -18.60
C LEU A 255 3.40 -14.51 -17.90
N ALA A 256 4.04 -15.65 -18.16
CA ALA A 256 5.34 -15.99 -17.58
C ALA A 256 6.54 -15.35 -18.31
N THR A 257 6.31 -14.71 -19.46
CA THR A 257 7.37 -14.18 -20.33
C THR A 257 7.84 -12.78 -19.91
N ASP A 258 9.10 -12.46 -20.22
CA ASP A 258 9.63 -11.09 -20.08
C ASP A 258 8.96 -10.12 -21.06
N THR A 259 8.63 -10.57 -22.27
CA THR A 259 7.97 -9.76 -23.30
C THR A 259 6.62 -9.24 -22.82
N VAL A 260 5.76 -10.09 -22.23
CA VAL A 260 4.45 -9.65 -21.73
C VAL A 260 4.60 -8.70 -20.54
N PHE A 261 5.51 -8.98 -19.60
CA PHE A 261 5.76 -8.04 -18.49
C PHE A 261 6.24 -6.67 -19.00
N ALA A 262 7.20 -6.65 -19.93
CA ALA A 262 7.72 -5.42 -20.52
C ALA A 262 6.65 -4.65 -21.30
N VAL A 263 5.81 -5.33 -22.10
CA VAL A 263 4.70 -4.69 -22.83
C VAL A 263 3.69 -4.06 -21.86
N VAL A 264 3.32 -4.75 -20.77
CA VAL A 264 2.39 -4.19 -19.77
C VAL A 264 2.98 -2.96 -19.08
N VAL A 265 4.26 -2.98 -18.73
CA VAL A 265 4.97 -1.82 -18.16
C VAL A 265 5.06 -0.66 -19.16
N LEU A 266 5.39 -0.94 -20.43
CA LEU A 266 5.50 0.09 -21.47
C LEU A 266 4.14 0.73 -21.78
N VAL A 267 3.06 -0.05 -21.89
CA VAL A 267 1.70 0.49 -22.10
C VAL A 267 1.24 1.29 -20.89
N LEU A 268 1.53 0.84 -19.66
CA LEU A 268 1.23 1.61 -18.45
C LEU A 268 1.97 2.95 -18.43
N ILE A 269 3.28 2.96 -18.70
CA ILE A 269 4.08 4.19 -18.76
C ILE A 269 3.59 5.12 -19.90
N ALA A 270 3.23 4.58 -21.07
CA ALA A 270 2.74 5.35 -22.19
C ALA A 270 1.38 6.02 -21.89
N LEU A 271 0.39 5.26 -21.39
CA LEU A 271 -0.91 5.83 -21.02
C LEU A 271 -0.80 6.87 -19.90
N LEU A 272 0.08 6.62 -18.92
CA LEU A 272 0.39 7.58 -17.87
C LEU A 272 1.02 8.86 -18.44
N HIS A 273 2.10 8.74 -19.23
CA HIS A 273 2.81 9.87 -19.81
C HIS A 273 1.91 10.75 -20.70
N LEU A 274 1.10 10.11 -21.55
CA LEU A 274 0.12 10.75 -22.45
C LEU A 274 -1.12 11.30 -21.72
N GLY A 275 -1.20 11.19 -20.39
CA GLY A 275 -2.31 11.76 -19.62
C GLY A 275 -3.65 11.05 -19.80
N ALA A 276 -3.67 9.80 -20.26
CA ALA A 276 -4.89 9.06 -20.60
C ALA A 276 -5.91 8.97 -19.43
N PRO A 277 -7.22 8.79 -19.71
CA PRO A 277 -8.25 8.69 -18.66
C PRO A 277 -7.92 7.62 -17.61
N ASP A 278 -8.16 7.92 -16.34
CA ASP A 278 -7.75 7.06 -15.22
C ASP A 278 -8.35 5.63 -15.32
N LEU A 279 -9.58 5.52 -15.83
CA LEU A 279 -10.27 4.24 -16.08
C LEU A 279 -9.60 3.37 -17.17
N ALA A 280 -8.75 3.93 -18.04
CA ALA A 280 -7.92 3.18 -18.98
C ALA A 280 -6.62 2.66 -18.34
N ILE A 281 -6.17 3.30 -17.25
CA ILE A 281 -4.92 2.98 -16.54
C ILE A 281 -5.18 1.94 -15.44
N ILE A 282 -6.26 2.09 -14.66
CA ILE A 282 -6.59 1.21 -13.52
C ILE A 282 -6.64 -0.29 -13.91
N PRO A 283 -7.21 -0.72 -15.06
CA PRO A 283 -7.18 -2.12 -15.50
C PRO A 283 -5.77 -2.70 -15.78
N LEU A 284 -4.75 -1.86 -15.96
CA LEU A 284 -3.38 -2.33 -16.14
C LEU A 284 -2.73 -2.75 -14.82
N PHE A 285 -3.18 -2.26 -13.67
CA PHE A 285 -2.67 -2.68 -12.36
C PHE A 285 -2.89 -4.18 -12.06
N PRO A 286 -4.11 -4.76 -12.17
CA PRO A 286 -4.28 -6.21 -12.01
C PRO A 286 -3.50 -7.02 -13.05
N LEU A 287 -3.35 -6.52 -14.27
CA LEU A 287 -2.55 -7.18 -15.31
C LEU A 287 -1.05 -7.17 -14.97
N LEU A 288 -0.50 -6.05 -14.51
CA LEU A 288 0.88 -5.90 -14.05
C LEU A 288 1.18 -6.80 -12.84
N ILE A 289 0.26 -6.83 -11.86
CA ILE A 289 0.34 -7.70 -10.68
C ILE A 289 0.39 -9.17 -11.11
N LEU A 290 -0.49 -9.59 -12.03
CA LEU A 290 -0.54 -10.97 -12.50
C LEU A 290 0.69 -11.36 -13.33
N ALA A 291 1.16 -10.47 -14.20
CA ALA A 291 2.40 -10.66 -14.96
C ALA A 291 3.63 -10.73 -14.04
N ALA A 292 3.76 -9.85 -13.05
CA ALA A 292 4.89 -9.87 -12.11
C ALA A 292 4.96 -11.12 -11.22
N VAL A 293 3.81 -11.71 -10.87
CA VAL A 293 3.72 -12.97 -10.11
C VAL A 293 3.86 -14.20 -11.00
N ARG A 294 3.59 -14.09 -12.31
CA ARG A 294 3.75 -15.18 -13.28
C ARG A 294 5.12 -15.22 -13.94
N ASN A 295 5.79 -14.08 -14.10
CA ASN A 295 7.08 -13.99 -14.78
C ASN A 295 8.14 -14.86 -14.08
N THR A 296 8.85 -15.66 -14.88
CA THR A 296 9.98 -16.50 -14.44
C THR A 296 11.28 -16.15 -15.17
N GLY A 297 11.35 -14.95 -15.74
CA GLY A 297 12.44 -14.49 -16.59
C GLY A 297 13.37 -13.48 -15.91
N ARG A 298 14.07 -12.71 -16.74
CA ARG A 298 14.98 -11.64 -16.29
C ARG A 298 14.24 -10.52 -15.57
N SER A 299 12.97 -10.27 -15.91
CA SER A 299 12.15 -9.23 -15.28
C SER A 299 11.85 -9.55 -13.82
N ALA A 300 11.53 -10.81 -13.51
CA ALA A 300 11.40 -11.28 -12.13
C ALA A 300 12.73 -11.19 -11.38
N SER A 301 13.86 -11.54 -12.01
CA SER A 301 15.18 -11.39 -11.39
C SER A 301 15.52 -9.93 -11.07
N LEU A 302 15.22 -8.99 -11.99
CA LEU A 302 15.39 -7.56 -11.80
C LEU A 302 14.48 -6.99 -10.70
N LEU A 303 13.18 -7.31 -10.74
CA LEU A 303 12.21 -6.96 -9.70
C LEU A 303 12.69 -7.42 -8.32
N ASN A 304 13.11 -8.67 -8.20
CA ASN A 304 13.56 -9.27 -6.95
C ASN A 304 15.02 -8.94 -6.58
N SER A 305 15.62 -7.93 -7.21
CA SER A 305 16.94 -7.41 -6.84
C SER A 305 16.94 -6.77 -5.43
N PRO A 306 18.05 -6.83 -4.68
CA PRO A 306 18.09 -6.34 -3.30
C PRO A 306 17.60 -4.90 -3.08
N PRO A 307 17.89 -3.90 -3.96
CA PRO A 307 17.39 -2.53 -3.78
C PRO A 307 15.87 -2.43 -3.91
N LEU A 308 15.26 -3.13 -4.87
CA LEU A 308 13.81 -3.09 -5.05
C LEU A 308 13.06 -3.89 -3.99
N VAL A 309 13.65 -4.99 -3.50
CA VAL A 309 13.12 -5.74 -2.34
C VAL A 309 13.18 -4.87 -1.07
N TRP A 310 14.30 -4.18 -0.81
CA TRP A 310 14.43 -3.22 0.31
C TRP A 310 13.38 -2.10 0.23
N LEU A 311 13.24 -1.46 -0.94
CA LEU A 311 12.22 -0.42 -1.17
C LEU A 311 10.80 -0.97 -0.92
N GLY A 312 10.57 -2.22 -1.29
CA GLY A 312 9.32 -2.95 -1.04
C GLY A 312 9.05 -3.25 0.42
N ASP A 313 10.06 -3.64 1.18
CA ASP A 313 9.95 -3.89 2.63
C ASP A 313 9.63 -2.60 3.39
N ILE A 314 10.35 -1.50 3.12
CA ILE A 314 10.10 -0.20 3.75
C ILE A 314 8.85 0.52 3.21
N SER A 315 8.18 0.00 2.18
CA SER A 315 7.10 0.67 1.43
C SER A 315 6.02 1.31 2.31
N TYR A 316 5.58 0.63 3.37
CA TYR A 316 4.56 1.15 4.29
C TYR A 316 5.11 2.26 5.20
N SER A 317 6.38 2.15 5.59
CA SER A 317 7.06 3.20 6.35
C SER A 317 7.34 4.45 5.50
N LEU A 318 7.69 4.27 4.22
CA LEU A 318 7.84 5.37 3.25
C LEU A 318 6.51 6.07 2.99
N TYR A 319 5.44 5.30 2.75
CA TYR A 319 4.10 5.82 2.50
C TYR A 319 3.55 6.65 3.67
N LEU A 320 3.80 6.26 4.93
CA LEU A 320 3.35 7.05 6.08
C LEU A 320 4.23 8.24 6.44
N LEU A 321 5.56 8.19 6.20
CA LEU A 321 6.50 9.22 6.67
C LEU A 321 6.79 10.32 5.66
N HIS A 322 6.61 10.12 4.35
CA HIS A 322 6.94 11.17 3.37
C HIS A 322 6.11 12.45 3.58
N TRP A 323 4.84 12.33 3.97
CA TRP A 323 4.01 13.50 4.29
C TRP A 323 4.45 14.19 5.59
N PHE A 324 4.98 13.45 6.57
CA PHE A 324 5.56 14.03 7.78
C PHE A 324 6.84 14.82 7.48
N VAL A 325 7.69 14.31 6.57
CA VAL A 325 8.86 15.04 6.07
C VAL A 325 8.44 16.33 5.39
N LEU A 326 7.46 16.26 4.48
CA LEU A 326 6.93 17.43 3.76
C LEU A 326 6.32 18.47 4.71
N PHE A 327 5.50 18.03 5.67
CA PHE A 327 4.93 18.86 6.72
C PHE A 327 6.02 19.62 7.48
N VAL A 328 7.00 18.93 8.07
CA VAL A 328 8.10 19.56 8.82
C VAL A 328 8.85 20.56 7.94
N THR A 329 9.11 20.24 6.68
CA THR A 329 9.74 21.16 5.72
C THR A 329 8.87 22.39 5.43
N THR A 330 7.55 22.26 5.32
CA THR A 330 6.64 23.41 5.13
C THR A 330 6.50 24.27 6.39
N GLU A 331 6.48 23.69 7.59
CA GLU A 331 6.48 24.46 8.84
C GLU A 331 7.78 25.26 9.00
N ILE A 332 8.95 24.67 8.67
CA ILE A 332 10.25 25.36 8.68
C ILE A 332 10.24 26.50 7.64
N ALA A 333 9.72 26.28 6.43
CA ALA A 333 9.64 27.32 5.40
C ALA A 333 8.75 28.51 5.84
N ARG A 334 7.63 28.28 6.54
CA ARG A 334 6.79 29.36 7.10
C ARG A 334 7.49 30.22 8.17
N GLN A 335 8.61 29.74 8.74
CA GLN A 335 9.45 30.52 9.65
C GLN A 335 10.58 31.30 8.94
N LEU A 336 10.73 31.11 7.62
CA LEU A 336 11.79 31.72 6.80
C LEU A 336 11.16 32.58 5.68
N PRO A 337 10.95 33.89 5.90
CA PRO A 337 10.23 34.75 4.94
C PRO A 337 10.82 34.84 3.52
N THR A 338 12.06 34.39 3.34
CA THR A 338 12.76 34.32 2.05
C THR A 338 12.55 33.00 1.30
N LEU A 339 11.97 31.96 1.93
CA LEU A 339 11.83 30.62 1.38
C LEU A 339 10.42 30.36 0.83
N ASP A 340 10.10 30.97 -0.31
CA ASP A 340 8.85 30.75 -1.03
C ASP A 340 9.02 29.66 -2.11
N PHE A 341 8.42 28.48 -1.89
CA PHE A 341 8.49 27.34 -2.82
C PHE A 341 7.89 27.63 -4.20
N ALA A 342 6.96 28.59 -4.34
CA ALA A 342 6.41 28.98 -5.64
C ALA A 342 7.38 29.85 -6.46
N LYS A 343 8.41 30.41 -5.82
CA LYS A 343 9.43 31.28 -6.46
C LYS A 343 10.78 30.58 -6.68
N LEU A 344 10.94 29.31 -6.28
CA LEU A 344 12.21 28.60 -6.42
C LEU A 344 12.52 28.22 -7.88
N PRO A 345 13.75 28.43 -8.37
CA PRO A 345 14.18 27.93 -9.68
C PRO A 345 14.08 26.40 -9.76
N LEU A 346 13.79 25.88 -10.96
CA LEU A 346 13.61 24.45 -11.23
C LEU A 346 14.77 23.58 -10.67
N ALA A 347 16.02 23.99 -10.86
CA ALA A 347 17.19 23.24 -10.38
C ALA A 347 17.21 23.10 -8.84
N LEU A 348 16.86 24.16 -8.11
CA LEU A 348 16.78 24.14 -6.65
C LEU A 348 15.56 23.33 -6.18
N SER A 349 14.42 23.46 -6.87
CA SER A 349 13.23 22.64 -6.63
C SER A 349 13.52 21.13 -6.76
N LEU A 350 14.18 20.72 -7.85
CA LEU A 350 14.59 19.32 -8.05
C LEU A 350 15.61 18.84 -7.00
N THR A 351 16.54 19.72 -6.59
CA THR A 351 17.52 19.44 -5.53
C THR A 351 16.83 19.19 -4.18
N LEU A 352 15.85 20.02 -3.83
CA LEU A 352 15.06 19.86 -2.61
C LEU A 352 14.18 18.59 -2.67
N ILE A 353 13.52 18.30 -3.80
CA ILE A 353 12.76 17.05 -3.98
C ILE A 353 13.67 15.82 -3.78
N ALA A 354 14.87 15.80 -4.38
CA ALA A 354 15.83 14.72 -4.19
C ALA A 354 16.27 14.56 -2.72
N LEU A 355 16.52 15.66 -2.02
CA LEU A 355 16.85 15.67 -0.60
C LEU A 355 15.69 15.13 0.26
N LEU A 356 14.46 15.57 0.00
CA LEU A 356 13.26 15.11 0.72
C LEU A 356 13.00 13.61 0.49
N ILE A 357 13.26 13.10 -0.72
CA ILE A 357 13.20 11.66 -1.01
C ILE A 357 14.27 10.90 -0.21
N ALA A 358 15.52 11.38 -0.19
CA ALA A 358 16.61 10.77 0.57
C ALA A 358 16.35 10.75 2.09
N VAL A 359 15.80 11.84 2.64
CA VAL A 359 15.34 11.91 4.04
C VAL A 359 14.19 10.93 4.28
N SER A 360 13.20 10.88 3.39
CA SER A 360 12.06 9.97 3.51
C SER A 360 12.46 8.49 3.47
N LEU A 361 13.38 8.10 2.58
CA LEU A 361 13.93 6.73 2.50
C LEU A 361 14.74 6.37 3.75
N THR A 362 15.52 7.31 4.28
CA THR A 362 16.30 7.14 5.52
C THR A 362 15.37 6.92 6.72
N LEU A 363 14.41 7.83 6.94
CA LEU A 363 13.44 7.72 8.03
C LEU A 363 12.55 6.48 7.89
N ALA A 364 12.14 6.12 6.66
CA ALA A 364 11.40 4.89 6.39
C ALA A 364 12.20 3.63 6.76
N THR A 365 13.51 3.60 6.49
CA THR A 365 14.39 2.46 6.82
C THR A 365 14.57 2.31 8.33
N LEU A 366 14.80 3.42 9.04
CA LEU A 366 14.89 3.43 10.50
C LEU A 366 13.56 3.01 11.13
N SER A 367 12.46 3.62 10.70
CA SER A 367 11.10 3.33 11.15
C SER A 367 10.70 1.88 10.91
N PHE A 368 10.96 1.33 9.73
CA PHE A 368 10.69 -0.07 9.41
C PHE A 368 11.34 -1.01 10.42
N ARG A 369 12.63 -0.81 10.70
CA ARG A 369 13.41 -1.63 11.65
C ARG A 369 12.95 -1.46 13.10
N PHE A 370 12.80 -0.23 13.56
CA PHE A 370 12.64 0.09 14.99
C PHE A 370 11.18 0.21 15.44
N ILE A 371 10.29 0.75 14.61
CA ILE A 371 8.87 0.95 14.93
C ILE A 371 8.01 -0.16 14.30
N GLU A 372 8.09 -0.34 12.98
CA GLU A 372 7.14 -1.17 12.23
C GLU A 372 7.30 -2.67 12.54
N VAL A 373 8.51 -3.21 12.38
CA VAL A 373 8.81 -4.63 12.59
C VAL A 373 8.85 -5.00 14.08
N THR A 374 9.27 -4.08 14.96
CA THR A 374 9.32 -4.33 16.40
C THR A 374 7.95 -4.18 17.05
N GLY A 375 7.21 -3.11 16.74
CA GLY A 375 5.82 -2.92 17.17
C GLY A 375 4.90 -4.04 16.69
N ARG A 376 5.06 -4.53 15.46
CA ARG A 376 4.37 -5.74 14.96
C ARG A 376 4.67 -6.97 15.80
N ARG A 377 5.95 -7.25 16.10
CA ARG A 377 6.36 -8.40 16.92
C ARG A 377 5.82 -8.28 18.34
N TRP A 378 5.81 -7.08 18.92
CA TRP A 378 5.26 -6.79 20.25
C TRP A 378 3.74 -6.97 20.30
N LEU A 379 2.97 -6.32 19.41
CA LEU A 379 1.51 -6.49 19.36
C LEU A 379 1.11 -7.93 19.09
N ARG A 380 1.79 -8.66 18.18
CA ARG A 380 1.49 -10.07 17.92
C ARG A 380 1.73 -10.95 19.15
N ARG A 381 2.73 -10.66 20.00
CA ARG A 381 2.94 -11.34 21.27
C ARG A 381 1.85 -10.99 22.30
N ARG A 382 1.52 -9.70 22.46
CA ARG A 382 0.50 -9.22 23.42
C ARG A 382 -0.92 -9.67 23.08
N LEU A 383 -1.29 -9.68 21.80
CA LEU A 383 -2.61 -10.09 21.31
C LEU A 383 -2.72 -11.60 21.05
N ASP A 384 -1.68 -12.39 21.35
CA ASP A 384 -1.58 -13.84 21.13
C ASP A 384 -1.86 -14.28 19.67
N VAL A 385 -1.28 -13.56 18.72
CA VAL A 385 -1.48 -13.76 17.27
C VAL A 385 -0.54 -14.84 16.74
N GLY A 386 -0.78 -16.07 17.15
CA GLY A 386 -0.16 -17.26 16.57
C GLY A 386 0.37 -18.31 17.53
N ARG A 387 -0.05 -18.38 18.80
CA ARG A 387 0.10 -19.64 19.55
C ARG A 387 -0.76 -20.74 18.92
N PRO A 388 -0.20 -21.91 18.58
CA PRO A 388 -0.99 -23.11 18.39
C PRO A 388 -1.74 -23.44 19.70
N ALA A 389 -2.98 -23.90 19.59
CA ALA A 389 -3.86 -24.11 20.76
C ALA A 389 -3.43 -25.26 21.70
N ALA A 390 -2.27 -25.90 21.47
CA ALA A 390 -1.75 -27.00 22.25
C ALA A 390 -0.99 -26.55 23.53
N VAL A 391 -0.37 -25.36 23.52
CA VAL A 391 0.62 -24.99 24.55
C VAL A 391 -0.03 -24.54 25.89
N SER A 392 -1.33 -24.23 25.91
CA SER A 392 -2.03 -23.79 27.13
C SER A 392 -2.60 -24.92 28.00
N ARG A 393 -2.34 -26.20 27.68
CA ARG A 393 -2.75 -27.35 28.52
C ARG A 393 -1.60 -28.02 29.29
N ALA A 394 -0.35 -27.65 29.04
CA ALA A 394 0.84 -28.24 29.67
C ALA A 394 1.35 -27.45 30.91
N ARG A 395 0.43 -26.87 31.68
CA ARG A 395 0.68 -26.18 32.97
C ARG A 395 -0.50 -26.33 33.95
N ALA A 396 -1.18 -27.47 33.90
CA ALA A 396 -2.31 -27.83 34.75
C ALA A 396 -2.36 -29.34 35.02
N LEU A 397 -1.17 -29.93 35.17
CA LEU A 397 -0.80 -31.16 35.86
C LEU A 397 0.58 -30.90 36.46
#